data_AF-A0A4Y8U1S2-F1
#
_entry.id   AF-A0A4Y8U1S2-F1
#
_cell.length_a   1.000
_cell.length_b   1.000
_cell.length_c   1.000
_cell.angle_alpha   90.00
_cell.angle_beta   90.00
_cell.angle_gamma   90.00
#
_symmetry.space_group_name_H-M   'P 1'
#
loop_
_entity.id
_entity.type
_entity.pdbx_description
1 polymer ?
#
loop_
_entity_poly.entity_id
_entity_poly.type
_entity_poly.pdbx_seq_one_letter_code
_entity_poly.pdbx_strand_id
1 'polypeptide(L)'
;MKDEKLLGLDEAASTLGVETKDLRSYLRQHRPKGAVQKPPQPGGNWHVSESLLTQLQFAGAPGLNIELKAIDEQTIESLEWSEWNSFEQTVDSAPVAPGVYMFRFAGECERGQEPIYVGQAGERSGKGIKGRLKIYSSGKGATSGMGKYAFDLGLADPQWLRGLLDEAERGEPRTIQQVARQAIDRLNLEGRWVICIHRKAALLLEAALIQKHHASLWNTAGIPKDAQA
;
A
#
# COMPACT_ATOMS: atom_id res chain seq x y z
N MET A 1 15.20 -4.27 -12.09
CA MET A 1 14.40 -3.06 -12.34
C MET A 1 14.05 -3.06 -13.82
N LYS A 2 12.77 -3.14 -14.17
CA LYS A 2 12.35 -2.85 -15.55
C LYS A 2 12.76 -1.41 -15.84
N ASP A 3 13.31 -1.14 -17.02
CA ASP A 3 13.51 0.24 -17.47
C ASP A 3 12.14 0.91 -17.51
N GLU A 4 11.87 1.77 -16.52
CA GLU A 4 10.59 2.46 -16.39
C GLU A 4 10.41 3.36 -17.61
N LYS A 5 9.34 3.15 -18.38
CA LYS A 5 9.06 3.98 -19.55
C LYS A 5 8.77 5.41 -19.09
N LEU A 6 9.62 6.33 -19.52
CA LEU A 6 9.50 7.75 -19.24
C LEU A 6 8.90 8.46 -20.45
N LEU A 7 7.76 9.13 -20.25
CA LEU A 7 7.12 9.95 -21.25
C LEU A 7 7.70 11.37 -21.22
N GLY A 8 7.82 11.98 -22.40
CA GLY A 8 8.17 13.40 -22.49
C GLY A 8 7.09 14.29 -21.88
N LEU A 9 7.46 15.49 -21.43
CA LEU A 9 6.51 16.41 -20.79
C LEU A 9 5.28 16.71 -21.65
N ASP A 10 5.45 16.96 -22.94
CA ASP A 10 4.34 17.30 -23.85
C ASP A 10 3.40 16.10 -24.08
N GLU A 11 3.96 14.90 -24.21
CA GLU A 11 3.21 13.66 -24.32
C GLU A 11 2.39 13.39 -23.05
N ALA A 12 3.01 13.57 -21.87
CA ALA A 12 2.35 13.43 -20.58
C ALA A 12 1.24 14.47 -20.38
N ALA A 13 1.48 15.73 -20.75
CA ALA A 13 0.49 16.81 -20.66
C ALA A 13 -0.72 16.55 -21.58
N SER A 14 -0.46 16.14 -22.82
CA SER A 14 -1.49 15.74 -23.78
C SER A 14 -2.32 14.56 -23.24
N THR A 15 -1.67 13.55 -22.66
CA THR A 15 -2.35 12.38 -22.07
C THR A 15 -3.21 12.73 -20.85
N LEU A 16 -2.86 13.78 -20.11
CA LEU A 16 -3.62 14.29 -18.96
C LEU A 16 -4.70 15.30 -19.36
N GLY A 17 -4.71 15.77 -20.61
CA GLY A 17 -5.60 16.83 -21.05
C GLY A 17 -5.30 18.19 -20.39
N VAL A 18 -4.04 18.45 -20.02
CA VAL A 18 -3.62 19.69 -19.36
C VAL A 18 -2.58 20.46 -20.19
N GLU A 19 -2.45 21.74 -19.92
CA GLU A 19 -1.40 22.56 -20.52
C GLU A 19 0.00 22.10 -20.06
N THR A 20 0.94 21.94 -21.00
CA THR A 20 2.35 21.60 -20.71
C THR A 20 2.96 22.51 -19.63
N LYS A 21 2.63 23.80 -19.65
CA LYS A 21 3.15 24.79 -18.69
C LYS A 21 2.69 24.50 -17.25
N ASP A 22 1.46 24.05 -17.08
CA ASP A 22 0.85 23.81 -15.78
C ASP A 22 1.43 22.52 -15.19
N LEU A 23 1.52 21.46 -16.01
CA LEU A 23 2.20 20.22 -15.61
C LEU A 23 3.67 20.48 -15.25
N ARG A 24 4.40 21.28 -16.02
CA ARG A 24 5.79 21.67 -15.70
C ARG A 24 5.88 22.38 -14.35
N SER A 25 4.97 23.33 -14.10
CA SER A 25 4.94 24.09 -12.85
C SER A 25 4.74 23.15 -11.66
N TYR A 26 3.76 22.24 -11.77
CA TYR A 26 3.49 21.21 -10.77
C TYR A 26 4.70 20.31 -10.49
N LEU A 27 5.32 19.73 -11.54
CA LEU A 27 6.48 18.84 -11.38
C LEU A 27 7.68 19.57 -10.76
N ARG A 28 7.91 20.84 -11.13
CA ARG A 28 8.98 21.65 -10.57
C ARG A 28 8.76 21.95 -9.09
N GLN A 29 7.52 22.26 -8.71
CA GLN A 29 7.15 22.63 -7.34
C GLN A 29 7.13 21.41 -6.41
N HIS A 30 6.54 20.30 -6.85
CA HIS A 30 6.24 19.17 -5.98
C HIS A 30 7.24 18.01 -6.11
N ARG A 31 7.95 17.90 -7.24
CA ARG A 31 8.92 16.83 -7.53
C ARG A 31 8.44 15.44 -7.07
N PRO A 32 7.23 15.00 -7.48
CA PRO A 32 6.69 13.71 -7.05
C PRO A 32 7.58 12.55 -7.55
N LYS A 33 7.52 11.39 -6.88
CA LYS A 33 8.19 10.18 -7.36
C LYS A 33 7.70 9.85 -8.78
N GLY A 34 8.63 9.51 -9.68
CA GLY A 34 8.35 9.29 -11.10
C GLY A 34 8.53 10.54 -11.97
N ALA A 35 8.78 11.73 -11.38
CA ALA A 35 9.17 12.93 -12.11
C ALA A 35 10.70 13.01 -12.24
N VAL A 36 11.20 13.01 -13.48
CA VAL A 36 12.64 13.03 -13.76
C VAL A 36 12.99 14.21 -14.65
N GLN A 37 14.02 14.96 -14.29
CA GLN A 37 14.55 16.04 -15.13
C GLN A 37 15.83 15.58 -15.82
N LYS A 38 15.91 15.70 -17.15
CA LYS A 38 17.07 15.29 -17.97
C LYS A 38 17.57 16.45 -18.85
N PRO A 39 18.82 16.94 -18.68
CA PRO A 39 19.72 16.68 -17.55
C PRO A 39 19.13 17.17 -16.20
N PRO A 40 19.62 16.70 -15.04
CA PRO A 40 19.06 17.00 -13.72
C PRO A 40 19.47 18.40 -13.22
N GLN A 41 19.34 19.41 -14.07
CA GLN A 41 19.72 20.80 -13.83
C GLN A 41 18.65 21.74 -14.40
N PRO A 42 18.62 23.02 -13.96
CA PRO A 42 17.74 24.02 -14.55
C PRO A 42 17.87 24.05 -16.08
N GLY A 43 16.74 24.03 -16.78
CA GLY A 43 16.68 23.94 -18.25
C GLY A 43 16.60 22.52 -18.83
N GLY A 44 16.76 21.47 -18.01
CA GLY A 44 16.52 20.09 -18.45
C GLY A 44 15.04 19.79 -18.68
N ASN A 45 14.76 18.87 -19.61
CA ASN A 45 13.41 18.44 -19.97
C ASN A 45 12.84 17.52 -18.89
N TRP A 46 11.60 17.80 -18.50
CA TRP A 46 10.87 16.94 -17.58
C TRP A 46 10.34 15.71 -18.29
N HIS A 47 10.39 14.59 -17.60
CA HIS A 47 9.82 13.32 -18.00
C HIS A 47 8.98 12.79 -16.84
N VAL A 48 7.92 12.07 -17.19
CA VAL A 48 6.94 11.53 -16.25
C VAL A 48 6.90 10.03 -16.45
N SER A 49 7.00 9.25 -15.37
CA SER A 49 6.82 7.82 -15.47
C SER A 49 5.36 7.42 -15.66
N GLU A 50 5.14 6.24 -16.24
CA GLU A 50 3.79 5.70 -16.44
C GLU A 50 3.02 5.60 -15.13
N SER A 51 3.66 5.14 -14.04
CA SER A 51 2.99 5.06 -12.74
C SER A 51 2.58 6.43 -12.22
N LEU A 52 3.43 7.46 -12.34
CA LEU A 52 3.07 8.83 -11.95
C LEU A 52 1.91 9.36 -12.81
N LEU A 53 1.95 9.12 -14.12
CA LEU A 53 0.90 9.54 -15.06
C LEU A 53 -0.45 8.92 -14.70
N THR A 54 -0.49 7.59 -14.48
CA THR A 54 -1.69 6.87 -14.04
C THR A 54 -2.24 7.45 -12.73
N GLN A 55 -1.37 7.72 -11.76
CA GLN A 55 -1.79 8.29 -10.47
C GLN A 55 -2.39 9.69 -10.59
N LEU A 56 -1.83 10.53 -11.47
CA LEU A 56 -2.41 11.83 -11.78
C LEU A 56 -3.78 11.68 -12.46
N GLN A 57 -3.96 10.67 -13.31
CA GLN A 57 -5.24 10.41 -13.99
C GLN A 57 -6.36 9.99 -13.02
N PHE A 58 -6.10 9.17 -12.01
CA PHE A 58 -7.18 8.76 -11.09
C PHE A 58 -7.33 9.65 -9.85
N ALA A 59 -6.27 10.35 -9.44
CA ALA A 59 -6.28 11.10 -8.19
C ALA A 59 -6.24 12.64 -8.37
N GLY A 60 -5.81 13.10 -9.55
CA GLY A 60 -5.58 14.49 -9.86
C GLY A 60 -4.35 15.06 -9.13
N ALA A 61 -4.17 16.37 -9.26
CA ALA A 61 -3.16 17.11 -8.52
C ALA A 61 -3.60 18.57 -8.29
N PRO A 62 -3.16 19.22 -7.20
CA PRO A 62 -3.42 20.63 -6.98
C PRO A 62 -2.96 21.49 -8.16
N GLY A 63 -3.85 22.36 -8.65
CA GLY A 63 -3.54 23.27 -9.77
C GLY A 63 -3.57 22.64 -11.16
N LEU A 64 -3.87 21.35 -11.28
CA LEU A 64 -4.08 20.68 -12.58
C LEU A 64 -5.55 20.30 -12.76
N ASN A 65 -6.17 20.79 -13.84
CA ASN A 65 -7.53 20.44 -14.22
C ASN A 65 -7.52 19.14 -15.04
N ILE A 66 -7.37 18.00 -14.36
CA ILE A 66 -7.32 16.67 -14.98
C ILE A 66 -8.70 16.03 -14.96
N GLU A 67 -9.15 15.49 -16.09
CA GLU A 67 -10.32 14.61 -16.13
C GLU A 67 -10.00 13.29 -15.43
N LEU A 68 -10.70 13.01 -14.32
CA LEU A 68 -10.38 11.85 -13.50
C LEU A 68 -10.90 10.55 -14.12
N LYS A 69 -10.02 9.56 -14.21
CA LYS A 69 -10.36 8.21 -14.67
C LYS A 69 -10.67 7.29 -13.50
N ALA A 70 -11.60 6.36 -13.72
CA ALA A 70 -11.87 5.29 -12.76
C ALA A 70 -10.65 4.37 -12.63
N ILE A 71 -10.50 3.75 -11.46
CA ILE A 71 -9.46 2.75 -11.22
C ILE A 71 -10.01 1.39 -11.65
N ASP A 72 -9.50 0.86 -12.75
CA ASP A 72 -9.78 -0.47 -13.26
C ASP A 72 -8.56 -1.39 -13.13
N GLU A 73 -8.65 -2.60 -13.69
CA GLU A 73 -7.56 -3.58 -13.65
C GLU A 73 -6.29 -3.08 -14.35
N GLN A 74 -6.45 -2.46 -15.52
CA GLN A 74 -5.31 -1.89 -16.27
C GLN A 74 -4.61 -0.79 -15.47
N THR A 75 -5.40 0.05 -14.78
CA THR A 75 -4.87 1.10 -13.87
C THR A 75 -4.08 0.50 -12.72
N ILE A 76 -4.53 -0.63 -12.14
CA ILE A 76 -3.82 -1.28 -11.03
C ILE A 76 -2.51 -1.92 -11.51
N GLU A 77 -2.51 -2.53 -12.70
CA GLU A 77 -1.36 -3.21 -13.29
C GLU A 77 -0.26 -2.25 -13.77
N SER A 78 -0.62 -1.03 -14.19
CA SER A 78 0.35 -0.03 -14.65
C SER A 78 1.14 0.64 -13.51
N LEU A 79 0.77 0.39 -12.25
CA LEU A 79 1.47 0.98 -11.12
C LEU A 79 2.80 0.26 -10.82
N GLU A 80 3.77 1.03 -10.32
CA GLU A 80 5.07 0.53 -9.90
C GLU A 80 4.96 -0.13 -8.51
N TRP A 81 4.48 -1.37 -8.50
CA TRP A 81 4.45 -2.20 -7.30
C TRP A 81 5.82 -2.79 -6.96
N SER A 82 6.09 -2.93 -5.67
CA SER A 82 7.18 -3.81 -5.21
C SER A 82 6.88 -5.27 -5.55
N GLU A 83 7.92 -6.08 -5.58
CA GLU A 83 7.76 -7.54 -5.59
C GLU A 83 6.98 -8.02 -4.35
N TRP A 84 6.33 -9.18 -4.50
CA TRP A 84 5.84 -9.94 -3.35
C TRP A 84 7.05 -10.50 -2.60
N ASN A 85 7.19 -10.14 -1.33
CA ASN A 85 8.28 -10.57 -0.47
C ASN A 85 7.73 -11.09 0.85
N SER A 86 8.55 -11.74 1.69
CA SER A 86 8.12 -12.12 3.04
C SER A 86 7.63 -10.89 3.82
N PHE A 87 6.84 -11.10 4.87
CA PHE A 87 6.38 -10.01 5.73
C PHE A 87 7.54 -9.14 6.25
N GLU A 88 8.64 -9.75 6.70
CA GLU A 88 9.85 -9.06 7.18
C GLU A 88 10.48 -8.21 6.08
N GLN A 89 10.72 -8.80 4.92
CA GLN A 89 11.31 -8.12 3.78
C GLN A 89 10.42 -6.97 3.29
N THR A 90 9.09 -7.15 3.34
CA THR A 90 8.12 -6.11 3.02
C THR A 90 8.23 -4.93 4.00
N VAL A 91 8.30 -5.20 5.31
CA VAL A 91 8.48 -4.18 6.35
C VAL A 91 9.80 -3.42 6.18
N ASP A 92 10.88 -4.15 5.88
CA ASP A 92 12.23 -3.58 5.80
C ASP A 92 12.42 -2.71 4.55
N SER A 93 11.94 -3.20 3.41
CA SER A 93 12.00 -2.50 2.11
C SER A 93 10.98 -1.37 1.98
N ALA A 94 9.94 -1.35 2.82
CA ALA A 94 8.88 -0.35 2.70
C ALA A 94 9.41 1.10 2.79
N PRO A 95 8.91 1.98 1.91
CA PRO A 95 9.33 3.37 1.84
C PRO A 95 8.67 4.22 2.92
N VAL A 96 9.31 5.33 3.23
CA VAL A 96 8.77 6.40 4.07
C VAL A 96 7.95 7.36 3.19
N ALA A 97 6.91 6.83 2.56
CA ALA A 97 6.06 7.55 1.61
C ALA A 97 4.60 7.14 1.77
N PRO A 98 3.62 7.99 1.38
CA PRO A 98 2.23 7.55 1.29
C PRO A 98 2.10 6.44 0.23
N GLY A 99 1.11 5.58 0.41
CA GLY A 99 0.93 4.44 -0.49
C GLY A 99 -0.04 3.41 0.02
N VAL A 100 -0.17 2.32 -0.75
CA VAL A 100 -0.99 1.15 -0.41
C VAL A 100 -0.08 -0.06 -0.26
N TYR A 101 -0.43 -0.94 0.67
CA TYR A 101 0.21 -2.23 0.85
C TYR A 101 -0.84 -3.34 0.85
N MET A 102 -0.43 -4.51 0.39
CA MET A 102 -1.27 -5.70 0.28
C MET A 102 -0.54 -6.88 0.90
N PHE A 103 -1.31 -7.78 1.52
CA PHE A 103 -0.80 -9.04 2.04
C PHE A 103 -1.62 -10.21 1.49
N ARG A 104 -0.95 -11.34 1.32
CA ARG A 104 -1.53 -12.65 0.97
C ARG A 104 -0.78 -13.75 1.72
N PHE A 105 -1.31 -14.96 1.72
CA PHE A 105 -0.55 -16.14 2.16
C PHE A 105 0.58 -16.42 1.17
N ALA A 106 1.76 -16.81 1.66
CA ALA A 106 2.87 -17.21 0.82
C ALA A 106 2.61 -18.57 0.16
N GLY A 107 3.17 -18.76 -1.03
CA GLY A 107 3.08 -20.02 -1.78
C GLY A 107 1.69 -20.30 -2.38
N GLU A 108 1.56 -21.48 -2.99
CA GLU A 108 0.26 -22.00 -3.43
C GLU A 108 -0.48 -22.54 -2.20
N CYS A 109 -1.51 -21.83 -1.75
CA CYS A 109 -2.42 -22.30 -0.71
C CYS A 109 -3.79 -22.63 -1.31
N GLU A 110 -4.64 -23.36 -0.58
CA GLU A 110 -6.02 -23.69 -1.02
C GLU A 110 -6.85 -22.44 -1.35
N ARG A 111 -6.50 -21.28 -0.79
CA ARG A 111 -7.14 -19.98 -1.06
C ARG A 111 -6.55 -19.25 -2.28
N GLY A 112 -5.61 -19.87 -2.99
CA GLY A 112 -4.90 -19.27 -4.12
C GLY A 112 -3.92 -18.17 -3.70
N GLN A 113 -3.57 -17.32 -4.65
CA GLN A 113 -2.65 -16.18 -4.48
C GLN A 113 -3.37 -14.84 -4.26
N GLU A 114 -4.65 -14.91 -3.87
CA GLU A 114 -5.48 -13.73 -3.68
C GLU A 114 -5.06 -12.92 -2.43
N PRO A 115 -5.10 -11.58 -2.49
CA PRO A 115 -4.89 -10.73 -1.34
C PRO A 115 -5.90 -11.04 -0.23
N ILE A 116 -5.42 -11.07 1.01
CA ILE A 116 -6.23 -11.25 2.23
C ILE A 116 -6.34 -9.95 3.03
N TYR A 117 -5.48 -8.97 2.77
CA TYR A 117 -5.55 -7.68 3.42
C TYR A 117 -5.02 -6.57 2.52
N VAL A 118 -5.70 -5.43 2.50
CA VAL A 118 -5.23 -4.19 1.87
C VAL A 118 -5.24 -3.09 2.92
N GLY A 119 -4.20 -2.26 2.94
CA GLY A 119 -4.18 -1.08 3.79
C GLY A 119 -3.49 0.09 3.12
N GLN A 120 -3.92 1.30 3.44
CA GLN A 120 -3.20 2.53 3.07
C GLN A 120 -2.40 3.15 4.21
N ALA A 121 -1.38 3.88 3.80
CA ALA A 121 -0.68 4.83 4.62
C ALA A 121 -0.70 6.22 3.95
N GLY A 122 -1.16 7.23 4.70
CA GLY A 122 -0.95 8.63 4.34
C GLY A 122 0.37 9.18 4.87
N GLU A 123 0.59 10.48 4.67
CA GLU A 123 1.77 11.21 5.12
C GLU A 123 1.89 11.35 6.65
N ARG A 124 0.84 11.02 7.43
CA ARG A 124 0.75 11.32 8.87
C ARG A 124 1.96 10.76 9.64
N SER A 125 2.61 11.68 10.37
CA SER A 125 3.84 11.52 11.16
C SER A 125 5.08 10.97 10.43
N GLY A 126 5.16 11.20 9.11
CA GLY A 126 6.41 11.07 8.35
C GLY A 126 6.98 9.66 8.31
N LYS A 127 6.15 8.62 8.51
CA LYS A 127 6.60 7.23 8.42
C LYS A 127 5.97 6.44 7.27
N GLY A 128 4.91 6.96 6.63
CA GLY A 128 4.33 6.36 5.43
C GLY A 128 3.99 4.88 5.58
N ILE A 129 4.12 4.12 4.50
CA ILE A 129 3.94 2.67 4.48
C ILE A 129 4.83 2.00 5.55
N LYS A 130 6.12 2.36 5.62
CA LYS A 130 7.07 1.81 6.61
C LYS A 130 6.57 1.95 8.04
N GLY A 131 5.98 3.10 8.38
CA GLY A 131 5.41 3.37 9.69
C GLY A 131 4.24 2.49 10.03
N ARG A 132 3.34 2.29 9.08
CA ARG A 132 2.20 1.38 9.24
C ARG A 132 2.66 -0.06 9.41
N LEU A 133 3.57 -0.52 8.57
CA LEU A 133 4.09 -1.89 8.66
C LEU A 133 4.87 -2.13 9.95
N LYS A 134 5.58 -1.13 10.47
CA LYS A 134 6.25 -1.21 11.80
C LYS A 134 5.28 -1.39 12.97
N ILE A 135 4.03 -0.97 12.86
CA ILE A 135 3.02 -1.23 13.91
C ILE A 135 2.73 -2.73 13.99
N TYR A 136 2.61 -3.40 12.85
CA TYR A 136 2.42 -4.85 12.79
C TYR A 136 3.68 -5.60 13.21
N SER A 137 4.84 -5.20 12.70
CA SER A 137 6.10 -5.90 13.01
C SER A 137 6.55 -5.79 14.47
N SER A 138 6.03 -4.81 15.22
CA SER A 138 6.27 -4.65 16.66
C SER A 138 5.15 -5.23 17.54
N GLY A 139 4.13 -5.87 16.95
CA GLY A 139 2.98 -6.41 17.69
C GLY A 139 2.00 -5.37 18.24
N LYS A 140 2.23 -4.07 17.97
CA LYS A 140 1.36 -2.97 18.42
C LYS A 140 0.03 -2.91 17.67
N GLY A 141 -0.09 -3.64 16.57
CA GLY A 141 -1.30 -3.73 15.75
C GLY A 141 -2.34 -4.76 16.21
N ALA A 142 -2.18 -5.36 17.39
CA ALA A 142 -3.03 -6.47 17.88
C ALA A 142 -4.54 -6.18 17.89
N THR A 143 -4.95 -4.91 17.96
CA THR A 143 -6.36 -4.51 18.08
C THR A 143 -6.89 -3.80 16.84
N SER A 144 -6.11 -3.67 15.76
CA SER A 144 -6.57 -3.00 14.53
C SER A 144 -5.98 -3.56 13.24
N GLY A 145 -6.75 -3.45 12.15
CA GLY A 145 -6.33 -3.87 10.81
C GLY A 145 -5.84 -5.32 10.78
N MET A 146 -4.85 -5.60 9.92
CA MET A 146 -4.31 -6.95 9.72
C MET A 146 -3.90 -7.65 11.03
N GLY A 147 -3.25 -6.92 11.95
CA GLY A 147 -2.78 -7.47 13.22
C GLY A 147 -3.92 -7.99 14.10
N LYS A 148 -5.09 -7.36 14.07
CA LYS A 148 -6.28 -7.87 14.77
C LYS A 148 -6.74 -9.20 14.20
N TYR A 149 -6.88 -9.30 12.87
CA TYR A 149 -7.36 -10.53 12.23
C TYR A 149 -6.38 -11.69 12.44
N ALA A 150 -5.09 -11.43 12.30
CA ALA A 150 -4.06 -12.42 12.60
C ALA A 150 -4.15 -12.91 14.05
N PHE A 151 -4.36 -11.97 14.98
CA PHE A 151 -4.49 -12.30 16.40
C PHE A 151 -5.78 -13.08 16.71
N ASP A 152 -6.93 -12.67 16.16
CA ASP A 152 -8.20 -13.39 16.30
C ASP A 152 -8.10 -14.82 15.75
N LEU A 153 -7.46 -15.00 14.59
CA LEU A 153 -7.20 -16.33 14.02
C LEU A 153 -6.32 -17.20 14.93
N GLY A 154 -5.29 -16.59 15.54
CA GLY A 154 -4.49 -17.27 16.55
C GLY A 154 -5.34 -17.69 17.74
N LEU A 155 -6.12 -16.76 18.32
CA LEU A 155 -6.98 -17.03 19.48
C LEU A 155 -8.05 -18.11 19.19
N ALA A 156 -8.41 -18.31 17.93
CA ALA A 156 -9.31 -19.37 17.51
C ALA A 156 -8.64 -20.75 17.35
N ASP A 157 -7.31 -20.85 17.42
CA ASP A 157 -6.54 -22.09 17.32
C ASP A 157 -6.21 -22.68 18.72
N PRO A 158 -6.88 -23.77 19.13
CA PRO A 158 -6.64 -24.36 20.44
C PRO A 158 -5.23 -24.93 20.61
N GLN A 159 -4.59 -25.39 19.52
CA GLN A 159 -3.23 -25.94 19.59
C GLN A 159 -2.23 -24.81 19.87
N TRP A 160 -2.43 -23.65 19.26
CA TRP A 160 -1.59 -22.48 19.53
C TRP A 160 -1.75 -21.95 20.95
N LEU A 161 -2.99 -21.87 21.44
CA LEU A 161 -3.27 -21.46 22.82
C LEU A 161 -2.64 -22.40 23.84
N ARG A 162 -2.65 -23.72 23.59
CA ARG A 162 -1.93 -24.69 24.44
C ARG A 162 -0.43 -24.42 24.45
N GLY A 163 0.18 -24.14 23.30
CA GLY A 163 1.60 -23.77 23.26
C GLY A 163 1.93 -22.53 24.09
N LEU A 164 1.06 -21.51 24.06
CA LEU A 164 1.21 -20.32 24.90
C LEU A 164 1.03 -20.61 26.39
N LEU A 165 0.12 -21.52 26.74
CA LEU A 165 -0.07 -22.00 28.12
C LEU A 165 1.18 -22.74 28.60
N ASP A 166 1.71 -23.68 27.82
CA ASP A 166 2.90 -24.46 28.16
C ASP A 166 4.12 -23.55 28.41
N GLU A 167 4.28 -22.49 27.60
CA GLU A 167 5.31 -21.45 27.82
C GLU A 167 5.13 -20.72 29.15
N ALA A 168 3.89 -20.34 29.48
CA ALA A 168 3.58 -19.66 30.73
C ALA A 168 3.81 -20.58 31.95
N GLU A 169 3.43 -21.86 31.87
CA GLU A 169 3.64 -22.87 32.92
C GLU A 169 5.13 -23.13 33.19
N ARG A 170 5.98 -23.03 32.16
CA ARG A 170 7.45 -23.09 32.30
C ARG A 170 8.08 -21.81 32.85
N GLY A 171 7.31 -20.77 33.13
CA GLY A 171 7.82 -19.48 33.61
C GLY A 171 8.37 -18.58 32.50
N GLU A 172 7.98 -18.82 31.24
CA GLU A 172 8.42 -18.06 30.06
C GLU A 172 7.24 -17.28 29.40
N PRO A 173 6.39 -16.55 30.16
CA PRO A 173 5.23 -15.90 29.57
C PRO A 173 5.63 -14.80 28.58
N ARG A 174 4.91 -14.72 27.46
CA ARG A 174 5.10 -13.67 26.46
C ARG A 174 4.26 -12.45 26.76
N THR A 175 4.79 -11.28 26.40
CA THR A 175 4.02 -10.04 26.37
C THR A 175 2.97 -10.07 25.26
N ILE A 176 1.91 -9.26 25.41
CA ILE A 176 0.86 -9.13 24.40
C ILE A 176 1.44 -8.80 23.03
N GLN A 177 2.43 -7.91 22.95
CA GLN A 177 3.08 -7.54 21.68
C GLN A 177 3.81 -8.73 21.05
N GLN A 178 4.49 -9.55 21.85
CA GLN A 178 5.16 -10.76 21.35
C GLN A 178 4.15 -11.77 20.81
N VAL A 179 3.05 -12.01 21.54
CA VAL A 179 2.00 -12.95 21.09
C VAL A 179 1.31 -12.42 19.82
N ALA A 180 0.99 -11.13 19.76
CA ALA A 180 0.40 -10.52 18.57
C ALA A 180 1.34 -10.57 17.35
N ARG A 181 2.66 -10.45 17.57
CA ARG A 181 3.64 -10.61 16.49
C ARG A 181 3.72 -12.05 16.02
N GLN A 182 3.77 -13.01 16.94
CA GLN A 182 3.74 -14.44 16.62
C GLN A 182 2.48 -14.85 15.85
N ALA A 183 1.35 -14.22 16.13
CA ALA A 183 0.11 -14.45 15.40
C ALA A 183 0.20 -14.06 13.92
N ILE A 184 1.05 -13.10 13.56
CA ILE A 184 1.38 -12.78 12.16
C ILE A 184 2.38 -13.78 11.61
N ASP A 185 3.43 -14.12 12.36
CA ASP A 185 4.51 -15.00 11.90
C ASP A 185 3.99 -16.39 11.49
N ARG A 186 3.04 -16.95 12.25
CA ARG A 186 2.42 -18.25 11.96
C ARG A 186 1.65 -18.29 10.64
N LEU A 187 1.29 -17.14 10.08
CA LEU A 187 0.49 -17.07 8.85
C LEU A 187 1.35 -17.13 7.58
N ASN A 188 2.68 -17.05 7.70
CA ASN A 188 3.59 -17.08 6.55
C ASN A 188 3.14 -16.13 5.42
N LEU A 189 3.03 -14.84 5.72
CA LEU A 189 2.50 -13.85 4.80
C LEU A 189 3.56 -13.34 3.82
N GLU A 190 3.13 -13.12 2.58
CA GLU A 190 3.83 -12.29 1.62
C GLU A 190 3.15 -10.93 1.51
N GLY A 191 3.95 -9.87 1.35
CA GLY A 191 3.47 -8.51 1.16
C GLY A 191 4.08 -7.82 -0.04
N ARG A 192 3.36 -6.82 -0.54
CA ARG A 192 3.87 -5.85 -1.51
C ARG A 192 3.29 -4.47 -1.22
N TRP A 193 3.90 -3.44 -1.79
CA TRP A 193 3.45 -2.06 -1.64
C TRP A 193 3.62 -1.27 -2.93
N VAL A 194 2.91 -0.15 -3.01
CA VAL A 194 3.03 0.85 -4.08
C VAL A 194 3.05 2.24 -3.47
N ILE A 195 3.96 3.10 -3.94
CA ILE A 195 4.03 4.49 -3.51
C ILE A 195 2.95 5.29 -4.24
N CYS A 196 2.18 6.07 -3.48
CA CYS A 196 1.21 6.98 -4.01
C CYS A 196 1.74 8.43 -4.03
N ILE A 197 1.30 9.26 -4.98
CA ILE A 197 1.71 10.66 -5.10
C ILE A 197 1.32 11.52 -3.89
N HIS A 198 0.23 11.15 -3.21
CA HIS A 198 -0.27 11.77 -1.99
C HIS A 198 -1.34 10.90 -1.35
N ARG A 199 -1.76 11.25 -0.14
CA ARG A 199 -2.79 10.51 0.62
C ARG A 199 -4.09 10.23 -0.15
N LYS A 200 -4.60 11.18 -0.95
CA LYS A 200 -5.85 10.99 -1.70
C LYS A 200 -5.76 9.81 -2.68
N ALA A 201 -4.63 9.70 -3.37
CA ALA A 201 -4.36 8.60 -4.29
C ALA A 201 -4.32 7.25 -3.56
N ALA A 202 -3.69 7.20 -2.38
CA ALA A 202 -3.65 5.98 -1.56
C ALA A 202 -5.05 5.54 -1.09
N LEU A 203 -5.91 6.50 -0.71
CA LEU A 203 -7.30 6.21 -0.32
C LEU A 203 -8.14 5.67 -1.48
N LEU A 204 -8.06 6.29 -2.66
CA LEU A 204 -8.79 5.85 -3.84
C LEU A 204 -8.33 4.46 -4.29
N LEU A 205 -7.03 4.23 -4.30
CA LEU A 205 -6.45 2.94 -4.69
C LEU A 205 -6.79 1.83 -3.69
N GLU A 206 -6.73 2.11 -2.38
CA GLU A 206 -7.17 1.16 -1.35
C GLU A 206 -8.64 0.78 -1.55
N ALA A 207 -9.53 1.76 -1.78
CA ALA A 207 -10.95 1.49 -1.99
C ALA A 207 -11.18 0.61 -3.24
N ALA A 208 -10.51 0.91 -4.35
CA ALA A 208 -10.62 0.11 -5.58
C ALA A 208 -10.11 -1.33 -5.39
N LEU A 209 -8.99 -1.51 -4.69
CA LEU A 209 -8.44 -2.84 -4.38
C LEU A 209 -9.33 -3.62 -3.41
N ILE A 210 -9.93 -2.95 -2.43
CA ILE A 210 -10.90 -3.57 -1.52
C ILE A 210 -12.12 -4.07 -2.31
N GLN A 211 -12.63 -3.26 -3.23
CA GLN A 211 -13.74 -3.64 -4.08
C GLN A 211 -13.36 -4.83 -4.99
N LYS A 212 -12.18 -4.79 -5.62
CA LYS A 212 -11.68 -5.86 -6.49
C LYS A 212 -11.57 -7.20 -5.77
N HIS A 213 -10.97 -7.20 -4.57
CA HIS A 213 -10.68 -8.43 -3.82
C HIS A 213 -11.67 -8.71 -2.67
N HIS A 214 -12.86 -8.09 -2.68
CA HIS A 214 -13.80 -8.13 -1.55
C HIS A 214 -14.15 -9.55 -1.04
N ALA A 215 -14.09 -10.57 -1.90
CA ALA A 215 -14.40 -11.96 -1.55
C ALA A 215 -13.35 -12.63 -0.65
N SER A 216 -12.09 -12.19 -0.71
CA SER A 216 -10.96 -12.80 0.02
C SER A 216 -10.45 -11.94 1.17
N LEU A 217 -10.77 -10.64 1.19
CA LEU A 217 -10.19 -9.71 2.14
C LEU A 217 -10.78 -9.83 3.55
N TRP A 218 -9.90 -9.72 4.53
CA TRP A 218 -10.23 -9.49 5.93
C TRP A 218 -10.71 -8.09 6.21
N ASN A 219 -10.42 -7.12 5.32
CA ASN A 219 -10.97 -5.78 5.43
C ASN A 219 -12.48 -5.88 5.64
N THR A 220 -12.95 -5.56 6.85
CA THR A 220 -14.38 -5.35 7.01
C THR A 220 -14.74 -4.20 6.10
N ALA A 221 -15.64 -4.45 5.14
CA ALA A 221 -16.39 -3.38 4.53
C ALA A 221 -17.02 -2.63 5.69
N GLY A 222 -16.43 -1.50 6.06
CA GLY A 222 -17.15 -0.51 6.82
C GLY A 222 -18.30 -0.13 5.91
N ILE A 223 -19.47 -0.74 6.12
CA ILE A 223 -20.72 -0.15 5.69
C ILE A 223 -20.60 1.30 6.13
N PRO A 224 -20.64 2.28 5.21
CA PRO A 224 -20.58 3.68 5.60
C PRO A 224 -21.60 3.89 6.71
N LYS A 225 -21.17 4.50 7.83
CA LYS A 225 -22.05 4.77 8.98
C LYS A 225 -23.21 5.74 8.66
N ASP A 226 -23.34 6.16 7.40
CA ASP A 226 -24.37 7.07 6.91
C ASP A 226 -25.44 6.37 6.03
N ALA A 227 -25.52 5.03 6.06
CA ALA A 227 -26.60 4.26 5.40
C ALA A 227 -27.68 3.76 6.37
N GLN A 228 -27.77 4.34 7.57
CA GLN A 228 -28.92 4.20 8.47
C GLN A 228 -29.36 5.59 8.96
N ALA A 229 -30.18 6.24 8.15
CA ALA A 229 -31.16 7.24 8.55
C ALA A 229 -32.38 7.09 7.63
#